data_AF-A0A6G4MZG7-F1
#
_entry.id   AF-A0A6G4MZG7-F1
#
_cell.length_a   1.000
_cell.length_b   1.000
_cell.length_c   1.000
_cell.angle_alpha   90.00
_cell.angle_beta   90.00
_cell.angle_gamma   90.00
#
_symmetry.space_group_name_H-M   'P 1'
#
loop_
_entity.id
_entity.type
_entity.pdbx_description
1 polymer ?
#
loop_
_entity_poly.entity_id
_entity_poly.type
_entity_poly.pdbx_seq_one_letter_code
_entity_poly.pdbx_strand_id
1 'polypeptide(L)'
;MVNDYWKKRIEAEQLAKMERDATLSDEMTRLYNYHFKELEKEIRAFSERYASKNNLPLSEVKARVDGMDVKAFEEKAKRYVAEKDFSAKANSELSLYNLKMKMNRLELLQYQLDLEMVALGDAEHKMTERFLNDEYIQTLKTQSGLLGRSVLSSSQIEKVVQTTLNTSFKGAKWSNRIWQRQDALRGIVAQMTEDYLLKGRNPTTMISKIRKEFGVSASEAKRLAVTEGARVATEAERQSYIANGYDEYEFIAEPKACDICRPLDGKIFKVADMLPGENAAPMHPHCRCATAAHFSMSEKEYERLIKASADSLQTESDKRGEKTKYIEKVPSIGAGFSYGLDLTHKTLQNFVDNAKKWYNSHIESQLTDDEIKVSSKVLKKVIDNSAYSMRFKYANIDKLIESGKFMNQFETGTSGGTLNAKYRRQATKQLFGLSGKRLKKSEFEKYGYFGNKDAIKDYTHNSTSWGGVGQYGDVIIHFVKDKVANKTTFTVNNSLGPAVSKKLVADNPNRPNLVSIDKRFLKETVDLLKTGKIETPEEASKVLGVRYLEAQYHGDVNLSDVSSMYFTKNEPSKKQIQSLKEFGINLYVKEGDQFVQIE
;
A
#
# COMPACT_ATOMS: atom_id res chain seq x y z
N MET A 1 26.46 3.49 24.21
CA MET A 1 26.35 4.49 23.12
C MET A 1 25.43 3.96 22.03
N VAL A 2 24.50 4.78 21.52
CA VAL A 2 23.73 4.44 20.31
C VAL A 2 24.69 4.46 19.12
N ASN A 3 24.87 3.30 18.47
CA ASN A 3 25.73 3.11 17.31
C ASN A 3 25.44 4.14 16.19
N ASP A 4 26.47 4.68 15.53
CA ASP A 4 26.36 5.62 14.38
C ASP A 4 25.39 5.12 13.28
N TYR A 5 25.36 3.80 13.08
CA TYR A 5 24.39 3.15 12.21
C TYR A 5 22.92 3.41 12.61
N TRP A 6 22.61 3.37 13.90
CA TRP A 6 21.26 3.58 14.41
C TRP A 6 20.85 5.05 14.37
N LYS A 7 21.78 5.98 14.61
CA LYS A 7 21.52 7.43 14.48
C LYS A 7 21.11 7.79 13.05
N LYS A 8 21.83 7.29 12.04
CA LYS A 8 21.49 7.48 10.61
C LYS A 8 20.11 6.92 10.24
N ARG A 9 19.72 5.81 10.86
CA ARG A 9 18.42 5.17 10.61
C ARG A 9 17.26 5.94 11.26
N ILE A 10 17.47 6.49 12.45
CA ILE A 10 16.51 7.38 13.12
C ILE A 10 16.37 8.68 12.32
N GLU A 11 17.48 9.26 11.86
CA GLU A 11 17.49 10.43 10.99
C GLU A 11 16.69 10.19 9.69
N ALA A 12 16.88 9.05 9.04
CA ALA A 12 16.12 8.67 7.84
C ALA A 12 14.61 8.55 8.12
N GLU A 13 14.21 8.01 9.27
CA GLU A 13 12.79 7.97 9.68
C GLU A 13 12.26 9.37 9.98
N GLN A 14 13.04 10.26 10.60
CA GLN A 14 12.65 11.66 10.84
C GLN A 14 12.43 12.41 9.51
N LEU A 15 13.26 12.16 8.49
CA LEU A 15 13.05 12.69 7.14
C LEU A 15 11.78 12.12 6.49
N ALA A 16 11.54 10.81 6.61
CA ALA A 16 10.31 10.18 6.13
C ALA A 16 9.06 10.75 6.83
N LYS A 17 9.14 11.04 8.14
CA LYS A 17 8.08 11.75 8.89
C LYS A 17 7.82 13.14 8.31
N MET A 18 8.85 13.91 7.94
CA MET A 18 8.69 15.21 7.29
C MET A 18 7.93 15.11 5.96
N GLU A 19 8.17 14.07 5.16
CA GLU A 19 7.45 13.83 3.91
C GLU A 19 5.99 13.43 4.12
N ARG A 20 5.71 12.60 5.14
CA ARG A 20 4.33 12.24 5.52
C ARG A 20 3.56 13.45 6.03
N ASP A 21 4.18 14.30 6.86
CA ASP A 21 3.60 15.57 7.31
C ASP A 21 3.27 16.51 6.14
N ALA A 22 4.13 16.55 5.12
CA ALA A 22 3.90 17.34 3.92
C ALA A 22 2.71 16.80 3.12
N THR A 23 2.63 15.48 2.97
CA THR A 23 1.49 14.82 2.32
C THR A 23 0.17 15.11 3.05
N LEU A 24 0.16 14.97 4.39
CA LEU A 24 -0.98 15.31 5.23
C LEU A 24 -1.37 16.80 5.10
N SER A 25 -0.38 17.69 5.03
CA SER A 25 -0.61 19.13 4.80
C SER A 25 -1.39 19.40 3.52
N ASP A 26 -1.02 18.73 2.42
CA ASP A 26 -1.67 18.89 1.13
C ASP A 26 -3.06 18.27 1.10
N GLU A 27 -3.25 17.15 1.80
CA GLU A 27 -4.56 16.52 1.98
C GLU A 27 -5.52 17.37 2.81
N MET A 28 -5.09 17.89 3.97
CA MET A 28 -5.87 18.81 4.79
C MET A 28 -6.23 20.07 4.00
N THR A 29 -5.26 20.67 3.30
CA THR A 29 -5.52 21.85 2.47
C THR A 29 -6.56 21.58 1.39
N ARG A 30 -6.48 20.42 0.71
CA ARG A 30 -7.47 20.01 -0.29
C ARG A 30 -8.85 19.78 0.32
N LEU A 31 -8.92 19.13 1.48
CA LEU A 31 -10.17 18.88 2.19
C LEU A 31 -10.89 20.18 2.55
N TYR A 32 -10.18 21.12 3.18
CA TYR A 32 -10.74 22.44 3.53
C TYR A 32 -11.15 23.23 2.29
N ASN A 33 -10.33 23.23 1.24
CA ASN A 33 -10.67 23.91 -0.01
C ASN A 33 -11.90 23.31 -0.70
N TYR A 34 -12.09 22.00 -0.62
CA TYR A 34 -13.29 21.34 -1.16
C TYR A 34 -14.55 21.81 -0.41
N HIS A 35 -14.56 21.71 0.91
CA HIS A 35 -15.72 22.14 1.71
C HIS A 35 -15.95 23.65 1.65
N PHE A 36 -14.90 24.46 1.56
CA PHE A 36 -15.03 25.88 1.30
C PHE A 36 -15.74 26.17 -0.03
N LYS A 37 -15.41 25.44 -1.10
CA LYS A 37 -16.07 25.61 -2.41
C LYS A 37 -17.54 25.21 -2.37
N GLU A 38 -17.89 24.16 -1.65
CA GLU A 38 -19.30 23.78 -1.46
C GLU A 38 -20.06 24.86 -0.68
N LEU A 39 -19.47 25.41 0.39
CA LEU A 39 -20.05 26.55 1.11
C LEU A 39 -20.22 27.78 0.21
N GLU A 40 -19.19 28.13 -0.55
CA GLU A 40 -19.23 29.25 -1.50
C GLU A 40 -20.34 29.05 -2.52
N LYS A 41 -20.52 27.84 -3.03
CA LYS A 41 -21.58 27.49 -3.98
C LYS A 41 -22.97 27.68 -3.37
N GLU A 42 -23.20 27.24 -2.14
CA GLU A 42 -24.49 27.43 -1.46
C GLU A 42 -24.77 28.92 -1.21
N ILE A 43 -23.78 29.68 -0.73
CA ILE A 43 -23.90 31.14 -0.52
C ILE A 43 -24.21 31.86 -1.84
N ARG A 44 -23.53 31.51 -2.93
CA ARG A 44 -23.76 32.11 -4.25
C ARG A 44 -25.12 31.72 -4.81
N ALA A 45 -25.50 30.46 -4.75
CA ALA A 45 -26.81 29.99 -5.22
C ALA A 45 -27.97 30.61 -4.43
N PHE A 46 -27.79 30.86 -3.13
CA PHE A 46 -28.75 31.61 -2.33
C PHE A 46 -28.83 33.07 -2.79
N SER A 47 -27.67 33.69 -3.00
CA SER A 47 -27.59 35.09 -3.45
C SER A 47 -28.20 35.28 -4.84
N GLU A 48 -27.94 34.39 -5.80
CA GLU A 48 -28.51 34.46 -7.15
C GLU A 48 -30.03 34.30 -7.16
N ARG A 49 -30.57 33.42 -6.30
CA ARG A 49 -32.01 33.17 -6.21
C ARG A 49 -32.78 34.34 -5.60
N TYR A 50 -32.17 35.05 -4.65
CA TYR A 50 -32.89 35.97 -3.77
C TYR A 50 -32.36 37.42 -3.78
N ALA A 51 -31.21 37.71 -4.41
CA ALA A 51 -30.70 39.06 -4.54
C ALA A 51 -31.27 39.78 -5.76
N SER A 52 -31.77 40.99 -5.54
CA SER A 52 -32.00 41.94 -6.62
C SER A 52 -30.67 42.60 -7.02
N LYS A 53 -30.61 43.23 -8.20
CA LYS A 53 -29.42 43.78 -8.89
C LYS A 53 -28.38 44.51 -8.03
N ASN A 54 -28.70 44.92 -6.80
CA ASN A 54 -27.75 45.51 -5.86
C ASN A 54 -27.92 45.15 -4.36
N ASN A 55 -28.88 44.32 -3.90
CA ASN A 55 -29.00 43.87 -2.49
C ASN A 55 -30.11 42.80 -2.29
N LEU A 56 -29.98 41.99 -1.24
CA LEU A 56 -31.04 41.12 -0.69
C LEU A 56 -31.95 41.94 0.24
N PRO A 57 -33.26 42.11 -0.05
CA PRO A 57 -34.19 42.77 0.87
C PRO A 57 -34.33 41.98 2.18
N LEU A 58 -34.36 42.66 3.33
CA LEU A 58 -34.55 42.01 4.64
C LEU A 58 -35.86 41.18 4.70
N SER A 59 -36.88 41.61 3.95
CA SER A 59 -38.14 40.87 3.78
C SER A 59 -37.94 39.53 3.09
N GLU A 60 -37.04 39.44 2.09
CA GLU A 60 -36.73 38.19 1.39
C GLU A 60 -35.88 37.25 2.26
N VAL A 61 -35.00 37.78 3.11
CA VAL A 61 -34.18 36.99 4.03
C VAL A 61 -35.01 36.37 5.15
N LYS A 62 -35.98 37.13 5.69
CA LYS A 62 -36.91 36.67 6.73
C LYS A 62 -38.15 35.97 6.19
N ALA A 63 -38.33 35.92 4.86
CA ALA A 63 -39.45 35.24 4.24
C ALA A 63 -39.41 33.75 4.58
N ARG A 64 -40.60 33.18 4.73
CA ARG A 64 -40.77 31.74 4.89
C ARG A 64 -40.26 31.03 3.64
N VAL A 65 -39.52 29.95 3.85
CA VAL A 65 -38.98 29.17 2.74
C VAL A 65 -40.09 28.37 2.05
N ASP A 66 -40.00 28.19 0.73
CA ASP A 66 -40.94 27.37 -0.03
C ASP A 66 -40.78 25.89 0.38
N GLY A 67 -41.89 25.14 0.40
CA GLY A 67 -41.87 23.71 0.66
C GLY A 67 -41.00 22.90 -0.32
N MET A 68 -40.77 23.39 -1.55
CA MET A 68 -39.84 22.77 -2.50
C MET A 68 -38.38 22.89 -2.06
N ASP A 69 -37.96 24.05 -1.57
CA ASP A 69 -36.60 24.29 -1.07
C ASP A 69 -36.32 23.46 0.20
N VAL A 70 -37.33 23.31 1.08
CA VAL A 70 -37.25 22.40 2.24
C VAL A 70 -37.00 20.97 1.78
N LYS A 71 -37.79 20.47 0.82
CA LYS A 71 -37.64 19.11 0.29
C LYS A 71 -36.27 18.89 -0.36
N ALA A 72 -35.79 19.85 -1.14
CA ALA A 72 -34.48 19.75 -1.77
C ALA A 72 -33.35 19.66 -0.75
N PHE A 73 -33.45 20.42 0.35
CA PHE A 73 -32.50 20.31 1.46
C PHE A 73 -32.63 18.98 2.21
N GLU A 74 -33.85 18.52 2.51
CA GLU A 74 -34.08 17.20 3.13
C GLU A 74 -33.47 16.07 2.30
N GLU A 75 -33.62 16.10 0.97
CA GLU A 75 -33.02 15.14 0.07
C GLU A 75 -31.49 15.23 0.08
N LYS A 76 -30.92 16.44 0.11
CA LYS A 76 -29.46 16.63 0.25
C LYS A 76 -28.95 16.06 1.57
N ALA A 77 -29.63 16.35 2.69
CA ALA A 77 -29.27 15.85 4.02
C ALA A 77 -29.39 14.31 4.09
N LYS A 78 -30.48 13.73 3.58
CA LYS A 78 -30.66 12.27 3.48
C LYS A 78 -29.56 11.63 2.65
N ARG A 79 -29.22 12.24 1.50
CA ARG A 79 -28.13 11.77 0.66
C ARG A 79 -26.79 11.83 1.39
N TYR A 80 -26.51 12.92 2.12
CA TYR A 80 -25.29 13.04 2.92
C TYR A 80 -25.20 11.93 3.97
N VAL A 81 -26.28 11.66 4.71
CA VAL A 81 -26.33 10.59 5.72
C VAL A 81 -26.23 9.19 5.09
N ALA A 82 -26.82 8.98 3.91
CA ALA A 82 -26.80 7.68 3.22
C ALA A 82 -25.48 7.38 2.50
N GLU A 83 -24.83 8.39 1.91
CA GLU A 83 -23.63 8.23 1.09
C GLU A 83 -22.33 8.37 1.90
N LYS A 84 -22.37 9.05 3.06
CA LYS A 84 -21.18 9.25 3.91
C LYS A 84 -21.29 8.40 5.18
N ASP A 85 -20.26 7.61 5.44
CA ASP A 85 -20.12 6.76 6.62
C ASP A 85 -19.82 7.59 7.90
N PHE A 86 -20.69 8.52 8.29
CA PHE A 86 -20.43 9.49 9.35
C PHE A 86 -20.12 8.87 10.73
N SER A 87 -19.22 9.49 11.49
CA SER A 87 -18.96 9.12 12.89
C SER A 87 -20.22 9.30 13.76
N ALA A 88 -20.27 8.61 14.90
CA ALA A 88 -21.39 8.76 15.85
C ALA A 88 -21.63 10.21 16.29
N LYS A 89 -20.55 11.00 16.44
CA LYS A 89 -20.64 12.42 16.74
C LYS A 89 -21.25 13.21 15.59
N ALA A 90 -20.79 12.99 14.35
CA ALA A 90 -21.39 13.62 13.17
C ALA A 90 -22.87 13.23 12.98
N ASN A 91 -23.23 11.96 13.18
CA ASN A 91 -24.62 11.51 13.15
C ASN A 91 -25.47 12.17 14.25
N SER A 92 -24.91 12.41 15.44
CA SER A 92 -25.59 13.16 16.50
C SER A 92 -25.85 14.61 16.10
N GLU A 93 -24.87 15.30 15.51
CA GLU A 93 -25.05 16.66 14.98
C GLU A 93 -26.11 16.66 13.87
N LEU A 94 -26.11 15.65 12.99
CA LEU A 94 -27.06 15.51 11.88
C LEU A 94 -28.48 15.08 12.32
N SER A 95 -28.62 14.43 13.47
CA SER A 95 -29.93 14.03 14.01
C SER A 95 -30.81 15.23 14.36
N LEU A 96 -30.21 16.39 14.61
CA LEU A 96 -30.90 17.67 14.85
C LEU A 96 -31.68 18.16 13.62
N TYR A 97 -31.41 17.61 12.43
CA TYR A 97 -32.06 17.99 11.18
C TYR A 97 -33.36 17.22 10.89
N ASN A 98 -33.77 16.28 11.76
CA ASN A 98 -35.01 15.49 11.62
C ASN A 98 -36.33 16.27 11.89
N LEU A 99 -36.30 17.60 11.86
CA LEU A 99 -37.43 18.41 12.31
C LEU A 99 -38.34 18.81 11.14
N LYS A 100 -39.65 18.58 11.31
CA LYS A 100 -40.74 19.15 10.49
C LYS A 100 -40.67 20.68 10.53
N MET A 101 -39.95 21.32 9.63
CA MET A 101 -39.56 22.73 9.81
C MET A 101 -40.43 23.73 9.04
N LYS A 102 -40.89 24.75 9.77
CA LYS A 102 -41.41 26.04 9.23
C LYS A 102 -40.30 27.10 9.37
N MET A 103 -39.19 26.95 8.66
CA MET A 103 -38.03 27.85 8.77
C MET A 103 -38.07 29.02 7.78
N ASN A 104 -37.35 30.10 8.09
CA ASN A 104 -37.09 31.19 7.16
C ASN A 104 -35.88 30.88 6.27
N ARG A 105 -35.66 31.68 5.22
CA ARG A 105 -34.60 31.44 4.24
C ARG A 105 -33.19 31.59 4.81
N LEU A 106 -32.96 32.48 5.78
CA LEU A 106 -31.68 32.59 6.50
C LEU A 106 -31.36 31.29 7.23
N GLU A 107 -32.33 30.75 7.97
CA GLU A 107 -32.19 29.48 8.69
C GLU A 107 -31.87 28.33 7.72
N LEU A 108 -32.56 28.25 6.57
CA LEU A 108 -32.27 27.23 5.57
C LEU A 108 -30.82 27.32 5.07
N LEU A 109 -30.33 28.52 4.75
CA LEU A 109 -28.93 28.68 4.32
C LEU A 109 -27.98 28.27 5.45
N GLN A 110 -28.22 28.70 6.69
CA GLN A 110 -27.38 28.33 7.83
C GLN A 110 -27.31 26.81 8.00
N TYR A 111 -28.42 26.09 7.85
CA TYR A 111 -28.46 24.62 7.87
C TYR A 111 -27.71 23.99 6.69
N GLN A 112 -27.81 24.56 5.48
CA GLN A 112 -27.05 24.09 4.32
C GLN A 112 -25.54 24.23 4.54
N LEU A 113 -25.11 25.33 5.14
CA LEU A 113 -23.70 25.56 5.46
C LEU A 113 -23.23 24.65 6.60
N ASP A 114 -24.03 24.52 7.67
CA ASP A 114 -23.70 23.68 8.81
C ASP A 114 -23.57 22.19 8.42
N LEU A 115 -24.40 21.70 7.49
CA LEU A 115 -24.26 20.36 6.91
C LEU A 115 -22.87 20.14 6.27
N GLU A 116 -22.36 21.11 5.49
CA GLU A 116 -21.02 21.01 4.91
C GLU A 116 -19.92 21.08 5.97
N MET A 117 -20.14 21.87 7.02
CA MET A 117 -19.21 22.01 8.14
C MET A 117 -19.11 20.75 8.99
N VAL A 118 -20.23 20.08 9.28
CA VAL A 118 -20.25 18.78 9.96
C VAL A 118 -19.52 17.74 9.11
N ALA A 119 -19.75 17.75 7.79
CA ALA A 119 -19.06 16.85 6.88
C ALA A 119 -17.53 17.10 6.83
N LEU A 120 -17.10 18.36 6.88
CA LEU A 120 -15.69 18.73 7.00
C LEU A 120 -15.08 18.22 8.31
N GLY A 121 -15.75 18.46 9.44
CA GLY A 121 -15.27 18.02 10.76
C GLY A 121 -15.11 16.51 10.86
N ASP A 122 -16.06 15.74 10.31
CA ASP A 122 -16.00 14.28 10.26
C ASP A 122 -14.87 13.77 9.36
N ALA A 123 -14.72 14.37 8.17
CA ALA A 123 -13.67 14.00 7.23
C ALA A 123 -12.27 14.27 7.80
N GLU A 124 -12.09 15.39 8.51
CA GLU A 124 -10.86 15.72 9.21
C GLU A 124 -10.59 14.77 10.38
N HIS A 125 -11.62 14.46 11.18
CA HIS A 125 -11.52 13.49 12.27
C HIS A 125 -10.97 12.16 11.77
N LYS A 126 -11.58 11.59 10.72
CA LYS A 126 -11.14 10.32 10.13
C LYS A 126 -9.75 10.39 9.50
N MET A 127 -9.43 11.51 8.85
CA MET A 127 -8.10 11.70 8.26
C MET A 127 -7.03 11.74 9.35
N THR A 128 -7.29 12.49 10.43
CA THR A 128 -6.40 12.55 11.60
C THR A 128 -6.29 11.19 12.27
N GLU A 129 -7.40 10.49 12.50
CA GLU A 129 -7.40 9.15 13.08
C GLU A 129 -6.52 8.18 12.29
N ARG A 130 -6.68 8.11 10.97
CA ARG A 130 -5.83 7.28 10.10
C ARG A 130 -4.36 7.65 10.23
N PHE A 131 -4.04 8.94 10.18
CA PHE A 131 -2.67 9.42 10.34
C PHE A 131 -2.06 9.01 11.68
N LEU A 132 -2.80 9.13 12.79
CA LEU A 132 -2.30 8.75 14.10
C LEU A 132 -2.11 7.23 14.24
N ASN A 133 -3.03 6.42 13.68
CA ASN A 133 -2.87 4.96 13.61
C ASN A 133 -1.62 4.59 12.80
N ASP A 134 -1.42 5.22 11.64
CA ASP A 134 -0.27 4.97 10.77
C ASP A 134 1.05 5.34 11.47
N GLU A 135 1.12 6.48 12.16
CA GLU A 135 2.32 6.88 12.93
C GLU A 135 2.63 5.91 14.07
N TYR A 136 1.61 5.42 14.77
CA TYR A 136 1.78 4.40 15.81
C TYR A 136 2.36 3.09 15.24
N ILE A 137 1.72 2.57 14.18
CA ILE A 137 2.10 1.29 13.56
C ILE A 137 3.49 1.41 12.92
N GLN A 138 3.77 2.51 12.23
CA GLN A 138 5.08 2.75 11.63
C GLN A 138 6.17 2.85 12.70
N THR A 139 5.88 3.50 13.81
CA THR A 139 6.84 3.59 14.93
C THR A 139 7.10 2.23 15.56
N LEU A 140 6.07 1.41 15.79
CA LEU A 140 6.26 0.02 16.24
C LEU A 140 7.07 -0.83 15.24
N LYS A 141 6.84 -0.67 13.93
CA LYS A 141 7.61 -1.36 12.88
C LYS A 141 9.07 -0.92 12.89
N THR A 142 9.32 0.38 12.99
CA THR A 142 10.66 0.95 13.10
C THR A 142 11.34 0.40 14.34
N GLN A 143 10.72 0.50 15.52
CA GLN A 143 11.29 -0.02 16.78
C GLN A 143 11.49 -1.54 16.77
N SER A 144 10.57 -2.32 16.20
CA SER A 144 10.77 -3.77 16.02
C SER A 144 11.95 -4.09 15.09
N GLY A 145 12.17 -3.25 14.07
CA GLY A 145 13.32 -3.32 13.18
C GLY A 145 14.64 -2.90 13.85
N LEU A 146 14.57 -1.97 14.82
CA LEU A 146 15.71 -1.49 15.61
C LEU A 146 16.09 -2.49 16.73
N LEU A 147 15.10 -2.99 17.48
CA LEU A 147 15.30 -3.76 18.72
C LEU A 147 15.25 -5.29 18.51
N GLY A 148 14.85 -5.76 17.32
CA GLY A 148 15.00 -7.17 16.92
C GLY A 148 14.00 -8.18 17.53
N ARG A 149 12.96 -7.73 18.25
CA ARG A 149 11.89 -8.58 18.80
C ARG A 149 10.50 -7.97 18.52
N SER A 150 9.52 -8.81 18.15
CA SER A 150 8.13 -8.40 17.92
C SER A 150 7.31 -8.51 19.19
N VAL A 151 6.54 -7.48 19.56
CA VAL A 151 5.98 -7.38 20.91
C VAL A 151 4.46 -7.63 21.03
N LEU A 152 3.64 -7.46 19.99
CA LEU A 152 2.17 -7.59 20.13
C LEU A 152 1.51 -8.26 18.91
N SER A 153 0.43 -9.01 19.15
CA SER A 153 -0.46 -9.53 18.09
C SER A 153 -1.38 -8.44 17.52
N SER A 154 -1.90 -8.61 16.31
CA SER A 154 -2.70 -7.60 15.59
C SER A 154 -3.94 -7.11 16.37
N SER A 155 -4.61 -8.01 17.11
CA SER A 155 -5.75 -7.65 17.97
C SER A 155 -5.35 -6.93 19.27
N GLN A 156 -4.13 -7.16 19.75
CA GLN A 156 -3.55 -6.40 20.86
C GLN A 156 -3.10 -5.02 20.39
N ILE A 157 -2.51 -4.92 19.19
CA ILE A 157 -2.13 -3.66 18.57
C ILE A 157 -3.35 -2.77 18.41
N GLU A 158 -4.45 -3.26 17.83
CA GLU A 158 -5.65 -2.42 17.61
C GLU A 158 -6.23 -1.85 18.93
N LYS A 159 -6.36 -2.69 19.96
CA LYS A 159 -6.85 -2.25 21.29
C LYS A 159 -5.90 -1.26 21.97
N VAL A 160 -4.59 -1.52 21.89
CA VAL A 160 -3.57 -0.66 22.52
C VAL A 160 -3.42 0.65 21.75
N VAL A 161 -3.50 0.62 20.42
CA VAL A 161 -3.52 1.82 19.55
C VAL A 161 -4.71 2.68 19.96
N GLN A 162 -5.93 2.15 19.95
CA GLN A 162 -7.12 2.94 20.26
C GLN A 162 -7.12 3.51 21.67
N THR A 163 -6.56 2.77 22.64
CA THR A 163 -6.36 3.27 24.01
C THR A 163 -5.32 4.40 24.04
N THR A 164 -4.20 4.23 23.34
CA THR A 164 -3.11 5.22 23.25
C THR A 164 -3.55 6.50 22.56
N LEU A 165 -4.29 6.38 21.45
CA LEU A 165 -4.88 7.50 20.71
C LEU A 165 -5.80 8.30 21.62
N ASN A 166 -6.70 7.63 22.34
CA ASN A 166 -7.73 8.29 23.15
C ASN A 166 -7.27 8.69 24.56
N THR A 167 -5.98 8.56 24.87
CA THR A 167 -5.38 9.05 26.11
C THR A 167 -5.33 10.58 26.11
N SER A 168 -5.68 11.20 27.24
CA SER A 168 -5.65 12.65 27.39
C SER A 168 -4.22 13.17 27.34
N PHE A 169 -3.99 14.20 26.53
CA PHE A 169 -2.73 14.93 26.46
C PHE A 169 -3.02 16.39 26.73
N LYS A 170 -2.31 17.05 27.65
CA LYS A 170 -2.58 18.45 28.04
C LYS A 170 -4.08 18.73 28.29
N GLY A 171 -4.73 17.84 29.03
CA GLY A 171 -6.11 18.00 29.51
C GLY A 171 -7.22 17.66 28.51
N ALA A 172 -6.92 17.24 27.28
CA ALA A 172 -7.95 16.85 26.30
C ALA A 172 -7.49 15.72 25.36
N LYS A 173 -8.48 15.00 24.80
CA LYS A 173 -8.27 14.06 23.69
C LYS A 173 -8.13 14.83 22.37
N TRP A 174 -7.39 14.27 21.42
CA TRP A 174 -7.22 14.85 20.07
C TRP A 174 -8.56 15.07 19.37
N SER A 175 -9.49 14.13 19.45
CA SER A 175 -10.81 14.21 18.80
C SER A 175 -11.65 15.36 19.35
N ASN A 176 -11.60 15.61 20.67
CA ASN A 176 -12.28 16.76 21.28
C ASN A 176 -11.72 18.09 20.75
N ARG A 177 -10.41 18.19 20.52
CA ARG A 177 -9.77 19.40 19.95
C ARG A 177 -10.21 19.66 18.52
N ILE A 178 -10.41 18.61 17.72
CA ILE A 178 -10.96 18.74 16.37
C ILE A 178 -12.37 19.34 16.45
N TRP A 179 -13.26 18.72 17.23
CA TRP A 179 -14.64 19.18 17.34
C TRP A 179 -14.75 20.60 17.91
N GLN A 180 -14.00 20.94 18.97
CA GLN A 180 -13.98 22.30 19.52
C GLN A 180 -13.57 23.36 18.47
N ARG A 181 -12.57 23.06 17.65
CA ARG A 181 -12.13 23.98 16.59
C ARG A 181 -13.14 24.05 15.45
N GLN A 182 -13.77 22.94 15.11
CA GLN A 182 -14.84 22.90 14.12
C GLN A 182 -16.08 23.68 14.59
N ASP A 183 -16.44 23.59 15.86
CA ASP A 183 -17.51 24.37 16.49
C ASP A 183 -17.23 25.87 16.39
N ALA A 184 -15.99 26.28 16.66
CA ALA A 184 -15.55 27.68 16.51
C ALA A 184 -15.66 28.16 15.05
N LEU A 185 -15.19 27.36 14.09
CA LEU A 185 -15.28 27.70 12.66
C LEU A 185 -16.75 27.76 12.20
N ARG A 186 -17.61 26.87 12.69
CA ARG A 186 -19.06 26.89 12.42
C ARG A 186 -19.70 28.17 12.93
N GLY A 187 -19.38 28.58 14.15
CA GLY A 187 -19.85 29.85 14.72
C GLY A 187 -19.44 31.06 13.86
N ILE A 188 -18.20 31.07 13.37
CA ILE A 188 -17.70 32.13 12.48
C ILE A 188 -18.48 32.16 11.16
N VAL A 189 -18.67 31.00 10.51
CA VAL A 189 -19.41 30.90 9.25
C VAL A 189 -20.87 31.34 9.44
N ALA A 190 -21.53 30.90 10.51
CA ALA A 190 -22.90 31.27 10.82
C ALA A 190 -23.05 32.78 11.03
N GLN A 191 -22.17 33.38 11.84
CA GLN A 191 -22.17 34.82 12.11
C GLN A 191 -21.87 35.65 10.85
N MET A 192 -20.90 35.23 10.03
CA MET A 192 -20.57 35.95 8.79
C MET A 192 -21.72 35.88 7.78
N THR A 193 -22.39 34.73 7.69
CA THR A 193 -23.56 34.54 6.81
C THR A 193 -24.73 35.41 7.27
N GLU A 194 -25.00 35.47 8.57
CA GLU A 194 -26.01 36.34 9.15
C GLU A 194 -25.70 37.83 8.90
N ASP A 195 -24.46 38.25 9.13
CA ASP A 195 -23.99 39.62 8.85
C ASP A 195 -24.17 40.00 7.38
N TYR A 196 -23.92 39.07 6.46
CA TYR A 196 -24.13 39.29 5.04
C TYR A 196 -25.60 39.52 4.71
N LEU A 197 -26.46 38.61 5.17
CA LEU A 197 -27.87 38.62 4.81
C LEU A 197 -28.66 39.73 5.49
N LEU A 198 -28.38 40.02 6.77
CA LEU A 198 -29.13 41.03 7.52
C LEU A 198 -28.62 42.45 7.33
N LYS A 199 -27.31 42.64 7.09
CA LYS A 199 -26.68 43.98 7.03
C LYS A 199 -26.30 44.40 5.62
N GLY A 200 -26.63 43.61 4.59
CA GLY A 200 -26.38 43.95 3.18
C GLY A 200 -24.90 44.11 2.84
N ARG A 201 -24.01 43.36 3.50
CA ARG A 201 -22.56 43.45 3.21
C ARG A 201 -22.24 42.87 1.83
N ASN A 202 -21.14 43.29 1.23
CA ASN A 202 -20.74 42.79 -0.08
C ASN A 202 -20.35 41.29 0.00
N PRO A 203 -20.98 40.39 -0.78
CA PRO A 203 -20.75 38.94 -0.71
C PRO A 203 -19.29 38.55 -1.00
N THR A 204 -18.61 39.26 -1.90
CA THR A 204 -17.20 39.02 -2.24
C THR A 204 -16.29 39.23 -1.03
N THR A 205 -16.57 40.25 -0.21
CA THR A 205 -15.77 40.54 0.98
C THR A 205 -16.00 39.50 2.10
N MET A 206 -17.22 38.98 2.24
CA MET A 206 -17.53 37.92 3.18
C MET A 206 -16.88 36.60 2.77
N ILE A 207 -17.06 36.16 1.52
CA ILE A 207 -16.49 34.92 0.99
C ILE A 207 -14.97 34.92 1.15
N SER A 208 -14.32 36.07 0.93
CA SER A 208 -12.87 36.23 1.16
C SER A 208 -12.47 36.04 2.63
N LYS A 209 -13.26 36.57 3.59
CA LYS A 209 -13.03 36.37 5.02
C LYS A 209 -13.22 34.90 5.42
N ILE A 210 -14.32 34.28 5.00
CA ILE A 210 -14.56 32.84 5.25
C ILE A 210 -13.40 32.01 4.71
N ARG A 211 -12.91 32.32 3.50
CA ARG A 211 -11.76 31.62 2.90
C ARG A 211 -10.51 31.72 3.75
N LYS A 212 -10.25 32.91 4.33
CA LYS A 212 -9.12 33.14 5.23
C LYS A 212 -9.22 32.28 6.49
N GLU A 213 -10.40 32.24 7.11
CA GLU A 213 -10.65 31.42 8.30
C GLU A 213 -10.51 29.92 8.00
N PHE A 214 -10.94 29.47 6.83
CA PHE A 214 -10.68 28.10 6.35
C PHE A 214 -9.20 27.79 6.18
N GLY A 215 -8.42 28.73 5.65
CA GLY A 215 -6.97 28.59 5.52
C GLY A 215 -6.26 28.49 6.88
N VAL A 216 -6.67 29.33 7.85
CA VAL A 216 -6.19 29.24 9.24
C VAL A 216 -6.55 27.88 9.81
N SER A 217 -7.83 27.49 9.72
CA SER A 217 -8.34 26.23 10.25
C SER A 217 -7.63 25.01 9.66
N ALA A 218 -7.30 25.01 8.36
CA ALA A 218 -6.49 23.94 7.74
C ALA A 218 -5.07 23.85 8.33
N SER A 219 -4.43 24.99 8.58
CA SER A 219 -3.11 25.06 9.22
C SER A 219 -3.16 24.54 10.67
N GLU A 220 -4.20 24.92 11.41
CA GLU A 220 -4.44 24.45 12.77
C GLU A 220 -4.70 22.94 12.83
N ALA A 221 -5.49 22.40 11.89
CA ALA A 221 -5.75 20.96 11.74
C ALA A 221 -4.45 20.17 11.54
N LYS A 222 -3.61 20.63 10.61
CA LYS A 222 -2.28 20.06 10.38
C LYS A 222 -1.44 20.08 11.66
N ARG A 223 -1.37 21.23 12.34
CA ARG A 223 -0.57 21.36 13.56
C ARG A 223 -1.01 20.39 14.63
N LEU A 224 -2.32 20.24 14.84
CA LEU A 224 -2.87 19.28 15.77
C LEU A 224 -2.48 17.84 15.40
N ALA A 225 -2.72 17.44 14.15
CA ALA A 225 -2.46 16.07 13.70
C ALA A 225 -0.98 15.69 13.81
N VAL A 226 -0.05 16.56 13.38
CA VAL A 226 1.40 16.31 13.50
C VAL A 226 1.83 16.21 14.96
N THR A 227 1.32 17.09 15.83
CA THR A 227 1.67 17.09 17.25
C THR A 227 1.16 15.83 17.94
N GLU A 228 -0.09 15.43 17.70
CA GLU A 228 -0.64 14.18 18.24
C GLU A 228 0.04 12.95 17.65
N GLY A 229 0.46 12.99 16.37
CA GLY A 229 1.21 11.91 15.72
C GLY A 229 2.55 11.67 16.40
N ALA A 230 3.29 12.75 16.69
CA ALA A 230 4.53 12.66 17.46
C ALA A 230 4.31 12.10 18.87
N ARG A 231 3.24 12.52 19.57
CA ARG A 231 2.89 11.98 20.90
C ARG A 231 2.62 10.48 20.86
N VAL A 232 1.85 10.05 19.89
CA VAL A 232 1.46 8.65 19.69
C VAL A 232 2.67 7.80 19.31
N ALA A 233 3.56 8.31 18.47
CA ALA A 233 4.84 7.68 18.16
C ALA A 233 5.70 7.51 19.42
N THR A 234 5.83 8.55 20.25
CA THR A 234 6.60 8.47 21.50
C THR A 234 6.04 7.46 22.48
N GLU A 235 4.72 7.31 22.59
CA GLU A 235 4.15 6.23 23.42
C GLU A 235 4.43 4.84 22.83
N ALA A 236 4.42 4.68 21.50
CA ALA A 236 4.83 3.43 20.86
C ALA A 236 6.32 3.11 21.12
N GLU A 237 7.19 4.12 21.14
CA GLU A 237 8.61 3.99 21.52
C GLU A 237 8.75 3.53 22.96
N ARG A 238 8.06 4.20 23.90
CA ARG A 238 8.06 3.85 25.33
C ARG A 238 7.62 2.41 25.57
N GLN A 239 6.53 1.99 24.94
CA GLN A 239 6.04 0.60 25.05
C GLN A 239 7.03 -0.40 24.48
N SER A 240 7.69 -0.05 23.37
CA SER A 240 8.73 -0.90 22.79
C SER A 240 9.94 -1.06 23.73
N TYR A 241 10.34 0.01 24.40
CA TYR A 241 11.44 -0.03 25.38
C TYR A 241 11.09 -0.90 26.59
N ILE A 242 9.92 -0.69 27.19
CA ILE A 242 9.44 -1.48 28.34
C ILE A 242 9.39 -2.97 27.98
N ALA A 243 8.81 -3.30 26.83
CA ALA A 243 8.66 -4.69 26.42
C ALA A 243 9.98 -5.40 26.08
N ASN A 244 11.01 -4.63 25.73
CA ASN A 244 12.33 -5.17 25.45
C ASN A 244 13.30 -5.06 26.63
N GLY A 245 12.84 -4.59 27.79
CA GLY A 245 13.65 -4.51 29.02
C GLY A 245 14.68 -3.39 29.02
N TYR A 246 14.40 -2.28 28.32
CA TYR A 246 15.24 -1.09 28.38
C TYR A 246 14.80 -0.16 29.50
N ASP A 247 15.73 0.21 30.38
CA ASP A 247 15.48 1.14 31.48
C ASP A 247 15.77 2.59 31.11
N GLU A 248 16.57 2.82 30.07
CA GLU A 248 17.04 4.14 29.64
C GLU A 248 16.83 4.36 28.12
N TYR A 249 16.66 5.62 27.73
CA TYR A 249 16.60 6.04 26.33
C TYR A 249 17.41 7.33 26.11
N GLU A 250 17.93 7.50 24.90
CA GLU A 250 18.58 8.72 24.43
C GLU A 250 17.56 9.55 23.64
N PHE A 251 17.46 10.84 23.95
CA PHE A 251 16.67 11.79 23.16
C PHE A 251 17.44 12.17 21.89
N ILE A 252 16.81 12.04 20.73
CA ILE A 252 17.40 12.34 19.42
C ILE A 252 16.62 13.50 18.80
N ALA A 253 17.25 14.67 18.72
CA ALA A 253 16.62 15.84 18.12
C ALA A 253 16.45 15.67 16.60
N GLU A 254 15.49 16.38 16.01
CA GLU A 254 15.34 16.39 14.55
C GLU A 254 16.54 17.11 13.88
N PRO A 255 16.85 16.85 12.59
CA PRO A 255 18.05 17.38 11.94
C PRO A 255 18.18 18.91 11.97
N LYS A 256 17.04 19.61 11.98
CA LYS A 256 16.94 21.07 12.12
C LYS A 256 16.38 21.46 13.49
N ALA A 257 16.91 20.84 14.55
CA ALA A 257 16.44 21.02 15.92
C ALA A 257 16.30 22.50 16.29
N CYS A 258 15.14 22.87 16.85
CA CYS A 258 14.90 24.20 17.40
C CYS A 258 15.64 24.42 18.73
N ASP A 259 15.60 25.64 19.25
CA ASP A 259 16.29 25.99 20.50
C ASP A 259 15.72 25.29 21.75
N ILE A 260 14.50 24.73 21.65
CA ILE A 260 13.87 23.92 22.71
C ILE A 260 14.44 22.49 22.70
N CYS A 261 14.59 21.88 21.52
CA CYS A 261 14.98 20.47 21.39
C CYS A 261 16.50 20.26 21.34
N ARG A 262 17.25 21.22 20.81
CA ARG A 262 18.72 21.13 20.68
C ARG A 262 19.43 20.87 22.03
N PRO A 263 19.04 21.49 23.15
CA PRO A 263 19.63 21.20 24.46
C PRO A 263 19.30 19.82 25.03
N LEU A 264 18.36 19.08 24.44
CA LEU A 264 17.97 17.73 24.84
C LEU A 264 18.66 16.65 24.01
N ASP A 265 19.24 17.00 22.87
CA ASP A 265 19.88 16.05 21.98
C ASP A 265 21.02 15.29 22.67
N GLY A 266 20.99 13.96 22.56
CA GLY A 266 21.96 13.06 23.19
C GLY A 266 21.79 12.88 24.70
N LYS A 267 20.84 13.55 25.36
CA LYS A 267 20.58 13.33 26.79
C LYS A 267 19.92 11.97 27.01
N ILE A 268 20.32 11.33 28.11
CA ILE A 268 19.80 10.04 28.55
C ILE A 268 18.75 10.28 29.63
N PHE A 269 17.61 9.61 29.50
CA PHE A 269 16.50 9.66 30.44
C PHE A 269 16.03 8.24 30.77
N LYS A 270 15.32 8.08 31.89
CA LYS A 270 14.73 6.80 32.27
C LYS A 270 13.43 6.58 31.52
N VAL A 271 13.21 5.37 31.02
CA VAL A 271 11.96 4.96 30.37
C VAL A 271 10.76 5.07 31.31
N ALA A 272 10.97 4.83 32.61
CA ALA A 272 9.96 4.99 33.65
C ALA A 272 9.43 6.43 33.78
N ASP A 273 10.28 7.42 33.48
CA ASP A 273 9.98 8.85 33.60
C ASP A 273 9.63 9.47 32.23
N MET A 274 9.46 8.66 31.18
CA MET A 274 9.26 9.13 29.81
C MET A 274 7.88 9.79 29.64
N LEU A 275 7.88 11.11 29.46
CA LEU A 275 6.70 11.97 29.37
C LEU A 275 6.74 12.83 28.10
N PRO A 276 5.80 12.61 27.16
CA PRO A 276 5.63 13.47 26.00
C PRO A 276 5.45 14.94 26.39
N GLY A 277 6.29 15.83 25.85
CA GLY A 277 6.26 17.26 26.10
C GLY A 277 7.16 17.77 27.23
N GLU A 278 7.84 16.87 27.96
CA GLU A 278 8.78 17.24 29.02
C GLU A 278 10.21 16.71 28.75
N ASN A 279 10.34 15.42 28.48
CA ASN A 279 11.62 14.77 28.19
C ASN A 279 11.54 13.80 26.99
N ALA A 280 10.42 13.82 26.27
CA ALA A 280 10.20 13.08 25.03
C ALA A 280 9.27 13.88 24.10
N ALA A 281 9.29 13.59 22.80
CA ALA A 281 8.45 14.31 21.84
C ALA A 281 6.94 14.13 22.15
N PRO A 282 6.07 15.11 21.80
CA PRO A 282 6.38 16.38 21.16
C PRO A 282 6.70 17.49 22.18
N MET A 283 7.89 18.08 22.09
CA MET A 283 8.32 19.21 22.94
C MET A 283 7.64 20.53 22.56
N HIS A 284 7.26 20.67 21.30
CA HIS A 284 6.60 21.84 20.72
C HIS A 284 5.66 21.40 19.58
N PRO A 285 4.79 22.29 19.09
CA PRO A 285 4.01 21.98 17.90
C PRO A 285 4.93 21.67 16.71
N HIS A 286 4.54 20.69 15.89
CA HIS A 286 5.35 20.18 14.77
C HIS A 286 6.70 19.54 15.15
N CYS A 287 6.87 19.12 16.40
CA CYS A 287 8.08 18.41 16.84
C CYS A 287 8.22 17.05 16.13
N ARG A 288 9.41 16.79 15.57
CA ARG A 288 9.77 15.51 14.91
C ARG A 288 10.95 14.81 15.57
N CYS A 289 11.29 15.21 16.79
CA CYS A 289 12.31 14.52 17.58
C CYS A 289 11.88 13.07 17.85
N ALA A 290 12.85 12.20 18.06
CA ALA A 290 12.65 10.78 18.29
C ALA A 290 13.43 10.34 19.52
N THR A 291 13.28 9.08 19.92
CA THR A 291 14.10 8.47 20.97
C THR A 291 14.79 7.21 20.48
N ALA A 292 15.90 6.86 21.11
CA ALA A 292 16.62 5.62 20.88
C ALA A 292 16.79 4.86 22.18
N ALA A 293 16.65 3.54 22.15
CA ALA A 293 16.92 2.72 23.33
C ALA A 293 18.39 2.82 23.75
N HIS A 294 18.66 2.97 25.05
CA HIS A 294 20.01 3.10 25.61
C HIS A 294 20.33 1.91 26.53
N PHE A 295 21.54 1.37 26.40
CA PHE A 295 22.08 0.35 27.32
C PHE A 295 23.26 0.93 28.08
N SER A 296 23.15 0.98 29.41
CA SER A 296 24.26 1.26 30.33
C SER A 296 24.98 -0.04 30.72
N MET A 297 25.64 -0.67 29.75
CA MET A 297 26.55 -1.79 30.03
C MET A 297 27.97 -1.43 29.63
N SER A 298 28.94 -1.87 30.44
CA SER A 298 30.36 -1.73 30.09
C SER A 298 30.68 -2.61 28.88
N GLU A 299 31.55 -2.14 27.98
CA GLU A 299 31.97 -2.87 26.78
C GLU A 299 32.45 -4.30 27.12
N LYS A 300 33.13 -4.45 28.27
CA LYS A 300 33.59 -5.73 28.82
C LYS A 300 32.50 -6.70 29.26
N GLU A 301 31.32 -6.21 29.65
CA GLU A 301 30.18 -7.07 29.99
C GLU A 301 29.39 -7.45 28.75
N TYR A 302 29.27 -6.54 27.78
CA TYR A 302 28.69 -6.82 26.48
C TYR A 302 29.47 -7.91 25.73
N GLU A 303 30.80 -7.82 25.70
CA GLU A 303 31.68 -8.83 25.11
C GLU A 303 31.56 -10.19 25.81
N ARG A 304 31.41 -10.20 27.15
CA ARG A 304 31.23 -11.44 27.91
C ARG A 304 29.94 -12.17 27.54
N LEU A 305 28.84 -11.45 27.35
CA LEU A 305 27.54 -12.04 26.96
C LEU A 305 27.56 -12.57 25.52
N ILE A 306 28.21 -11.86 24.60
CA ILE A 306 28.42 -12.32 23.21
C ILE A 306 29.24 -13.62 23.22
N LYS A 307 30.30 -13.69 24.03
CA LYS A 307 31.17 -14.87 24.12
C LYS A 307 30.45 -16.07 24.71
N ALA A 308 29.68 -15.89 25.78
CA ALA A 308 28.85 -16.95 26.36
C ALA A 308 27.78 -17.47 25.37
N SER A 309 27.21 -16.59 24.55
CA SER A 309 26.29 -16.99 23.47
C SER A 309 27.00 -17.74 22.34
N ALA A 310 28.22 -17.36 21.97
CA ALA A 310 29.02 -18.04 20.95
C ALA A 310 29.44 -19.45 21.39
N ASP A 311 29.83 -19.61 22.66
CA ASP A 311 30.23 -20.89 23.24
C ASP A 311 29.04 -21.89 23.29
N SER A 312 27.82 -21.39 23.49
CA SER A 312 26.60 -22.21 23.44
C SER A 312 26.19 -22.68 22.03
N LEU A 313 26.67 -22.00 20.98
CA LEU A 313 26.40 -22.34 19.57
C LEU A 313 27.45 -23.30 18.99
N GLN A 314 28.66 -23.32 19.54
CA GLN A 314 29.74 -24.21 19.09
C GLN A 314 29.44 -25.70 19.28
N THR A 315 28.69 -26.07 20.33
CA THR A 315 28.31 -27.47 20.56
C THR A 315 27.32 -28.04 19.54
N GLU A 316 26.59 -27.20 18.81
CA GLU A 316 25.68 -27.66 17.74
C GLU A 316 26.30 -27.57 16.33
N SER A 317 27.27 -26.67 16.10
CA SER A 317 27.87 -26.45 14.78
C SER A 317 28.89 -27.51 14.34
N ASP A 318 29.47 -28.28 15.26
CA ASP A 318 30.42 -29.36 14.92
C ASP A 318 29.77 -30.56 14.19
N LYS A 319 28.43 -30.60 14.04
CA LYS A 319 27.73 -31.67 13.32
C LYS A 319 27.34 -31.34 11.87
N ARG A 320 27.41 -30.10 11.41
CA ARG A 320 27.03 -29.74 10.02
C ARG A 320 27.91 -28.61 9.50
N GLY A 321 28.96 -28.98 8.78
CA GLY A 321 29.81 -28.03 8.07
C GLY A 321 29.09 -27.38 6.90
N GLU A 322 28.71 -26.11 7.03
CA GLU A 322 28.31 -25.26 5.90
C GLU A 322 28.78 -23.80 6.13
N LYS A 323 29.51 -23.26 5.15
CA LYS A 323 30.01 -21.88 5.13
C LYS A 323 28.87 -20.90 4.84
N THR A 324 28.69 -19.90 5.68
CA THR A 324 27.60 -18.90 5.60
C THR A 324 27.91 -17.79 4.60
N LYS A 325 27.05 -17.62 3.59
CA LYS A 325 26.93 -16.39 2.77
C LYS A 325 25.98 -15.41 3.48
N TYR A 326 26.27 -14.12 3.38
CA TYR A 326 25.45 -13.02 3.92
C TYR A 326 23.96 -13.18 3.54
N ILE A 327 23.09 -13.27 4.54
CA ILE A 327 21.63 -13.43 4.37
C ILE A 327 20.98 -12.03 4.37
N GLU A 328 20.43 -11.63 3.23
CA GLU A 328 19.53 -10.48 3.13
C GLU A 328 18.24 -10.76 3.92
N LYS A 329 17.83 -9.85 4.81
CA LYS A 329 16.67 -10.07 5.70
C LYS A 329 15.37 -10.03 4.88
N VAL A 330 14.73 -11.20 4.72
CA VAL A 330 13.46 -11.35 3.98
C VAL A 330 12.35 -10.47 4.61
N PRO A 331 11.75 -9.52 3.88
CA PRO A 331 10.67 -8.67 4.39
C PRO A 331 9.42 -9.45 4.81
N SER A 332 8.59 -8.90 5.70
CA SER A 332 7.30 -9.50 6.05
C SER A 332 6.34 -9.54 4.85
N ILE A 333 5.42 -10.51 4.86
CA ILE A 333 4.30 -10.53 3.91
C ILE A 333 3.48 -9.25 4.13
N GLY A 334 2.99 -8.64 3.06
CA GLY A 334 2.30 -7.34 3.10
C GLY A 334 3.23 -6.12 3.17
N ALA A 335 4.56 -6.30 3.17
CA ALA A 335 5.53 -5.19 3.18
C ALA A 335 6.59 -5.27 2.06
N GLY A 336 6.90 -6.46 1.55
CA GLY A 336 7.96 -6.70 0.57
C GLY A 336 7.51 -6.84 -0.89
N PHE A 337 6.58 -6.03 -1.38
CA PHE A 337 6.05 -6.17 -2.76
C PHE A 337 7.13 -6.04 -3.84
N SER A 338 8.18 -5.26 -3.60
CA SER A 338 9.34 -5.11 -4.48
C SER A 338 10.46 -6.12 -4.24
N TYR A 339 10.32 -7.03 -3.26
CA TYR A 339 11.43 -7.88 -2.81
C TYR A 339 12.04 -8.69 -3.96
N GLY A 340 13.34 -8.53 -4.16
CA GLY A 340 14.10 -9.20 -5.21
C GLY A 340 13.74 -8.77 -6.63
N LEU A 341 12.96 -7.70 -6.85
CA LEU A 341 12.60 -7.21 -8.19
C LEU A 341 13.49 -6.05 -8.66
N ASP A 342 13.79 -6.04 -9.96
CA ASP A 342 14.45 -4.93 -10.63
C ASP A 342 13.42 -3.84 -11.01
N LEU A 343 13.36 -2.79 -10.19
CA LEU A 343 12.42 -1.68 -10.36
C LEU A 343 12.81 -0.69 -11.47
N THR A 344 13.90 -0.92 -12.21
CA THR A 344 14.23 -0.12 -13.40
C THR A 344 13.23 -0.34 -14.53
N HIS A 345 12.53 -1.48 -14.54
CA HIS A 345 11.45 -1.75 -15.49
C HIS A 345 10.17 -0.99 -15.12
N LYS A 346 9.63 -0.21 -16.06
CA LYS A 346 8.45 0.66 -15.81
C LYS A 346 7.21 -0.08 -15.34
N THR A 347 6.98 -1.30 -15.82
CA THR A 347 5.89 -2.16 -15.36
C THR A 347 6.09 -2.56 -13.90
N LEU A 348 7.32 -2.86 -13.48
CA LEU A 348 7.64 -3.23 -12.09
C LEU A 348 7.65 -2.05 -11.13
N GLN A 349 8.09 -0.88 -11.57
CA GLN A 349 8.08 0.34 -10.76
C GLN A 349 6.67 0.68 -10.24
N ASN A 350 5.67 0.63 -11.13
CA ASN A 350 4.29 0.94 -10.76
C ASN A 350 3.56 -0.24 -10.09
N PHE A 351 3.99 -1.46 -10.40
CA PHE A 351 3.41 -2.68 -9.88
C PHE A 351 3.43 -2.71 -8.34
N VAL A 352 4.52 -2.25 -7.71
CA VAL A 352 4.69 -2.28 -6.24
C VAL A 352 3.53 -1.56 -5.53
N ASP A 353 3.25 -0.32 -5.94
CA ASP A 353 2.16 0.47 -5.37
C ASP A 353 0.78 -0.10 -5.71
N ASN A 354 0.63 -0.64 -6.92
CA ASN A 354 -0.63 -1.24 -7.36
C ASN A 354 -0.96 -2.52 -6.57
N ALA A 355 0.02 -3.39 -6.40
CA ALA A 355 -0.08 -4.61 -5.62
C ALA A 355 -0.36 -4.30 -4.14
N LYS A 356 0.35 -3.33 -3.56
CA LYS A 356 0.11 -2.87 -2.19
C LYS A 356 -1.30 -2.32 -2.00
N LYS A 357 -1.77 -1.45 -2.90
CA LYS A 357 -3.15 -0.93 -2.85
C LYS A 357 -4.18 -2.06 -2.94
N TRP A 358 -3.97 -3.00 -3.86
CA TRP A 358 -4.86 -4.15 -4.01
C TRP A 358 -4.88 -5.03 -2.76
N TYR A 359 -3.72 -5.30 -2.18
CA TYR A 359 -3.55 -6.07 -0.95
C TYR A 359 -4.35 -5.47 0.20
N ASN A 360 -4.15 -4.18 0.48
CA ASN A 360 -4.84 -3.49 1.56
C ASN A 360 -6.37 -3.49 1.35
N SER A 361 -6.84 -3.35 0.11
CA SER A 361 -8.28 -3.26 -0.19
C SER A 361 -9.01 -4.60 -0.32
N HIS A 362 -8.30 -5.70 -0.59
CA HIS A 362 -8.96 -6.98 -0.92
C HIS A 362 -8.41 -8.20 -0.19
N ILE A 363 -7.17 -8.16 0.32
CA ILE A 363 -6.53 -9.31 0.96
C ILE A 363 -6.60 -9.15 2.49
N GLU A 364 -5.98 -8.11 3.03
CA GLU A 364 -5.93 -7.86 4.47
C GLU A 364 -7.33 -7.61 5.07
N SER A 365 -8.25 -7.07 4.27
CA SER A 365 -9.63 -6.85 4.70
C SER A 365 -10.50 -8.12 4.76
N GLN A 366 -10.03 -9.27 4.25
CA GLN A 366 -10.83 -10.49 4.10
C GLN A 366 -10.19 -11.75 4.69
N LEU A 367 -8.88 -11.75 4.92
CA LEU A 367 -8.12 -12.90 5.40
C LEU A 367 -7.38 -12.55 6.69
N THR A 368 -7.22 -13.54 7.56
CA THR A 368 -6.40 -13.38 8.76
C THR A 368 -4.89 -13.43 8.43
N ASP A 369 -4.05 -12.88 9.31
CA ASP A 369 -2.59 -12.91 9.14
C ASP A 369 -2.03 -14.33 8.98
N ASP A 370 -2.58 -15.29 9.71
CA ASP A 370 -2.16 -16.70 9.61
C ASP A 370 -2.56 -17.32 8.27
N GLU A 371 -3.76 -17.01 7.76
CA GLU A 371 -4.20 -17.46 6.44
C GLU A 371 -3.31 -16.91 5.33
N ILE A 372 -3.01 -15.61 5.41
CA ILE A 372 -2.09 -14.95 4.48
C ILE A 372 -0.71 -15.62 4.56
N LYS A 373 -0.17 -15.79 5.76
CA LYS A 373 1.16 -16.34 5.98
C LYS A 373 1.31 -17.78 5.51
N VAL A 374 0.36 -18.65 5.81
CA VAL A 374 0.39 -20.06 5.43
C VAL A 374 0.25 -20.19 3.92
N SER A 375 -0.76 -19.56 3.32
CA SER A 375 -1.03 -19.68 1.87
C SER A 375 0.08 -19.04 1.02
N SER A 376 0.63 -17.91 1.44
CA SER A 376 1.79 -17.31 0.77
C SER A 376 3.03 -18.22 0.83
N LYS A 377 3.25 -18.93 1.93
CA LYS A 377 4.35 -19.91 2.03
C LYS A 377 4.15 -21.09 1.10
N VAL A 378 2.92 -21.60 0.97
CA VAL A 378 2.59 -22.70 0.05
C VAL A 378 2.84 -22.28 -1.40
N LEU A 379 2.33 -21.12 -1.83
CA LEU A 379 2.61 -20.59 -3.17
C LEU A 379 4.10 -20.36 -3.40
N LYS A 380 4.83 -19.84 -2.41
CA LYS A 380 6.28 -19.65 -2.51
C LYS A 380 7.01 -20.97 -2.70
N LYS A 381 6.64 -22.00 -1.95
CA LYS A 381 7.21 -23.37 -2.07
C LYS A 381 6.99 -23.93 -3.47
N VAL A 382 5.77 -23.82 -4.00
CA VAL A 382 5.43 -24.26 -5.37
C VAL A 382 6.29 -23.55 -6.41
N ILE A 383 6.42 -22.22 -6.29
CA ILE A 383 7.22 -21.40 -7.22
C ILE A 383 8.71 -21.77 -7.12
N ASP A 384 9.25 -21.99 -5.91
CA ASP A 384 10.64 -22.42 -5.74
C ASP A 384 10.93 -23.81 -6.29
N ASN A 385 9.92 -24.67 -6.29
CA ASN A 385 9.97 -26.01 -6.87
C ASN A 385 9.65 -26.05 -8.38
N SER A 386 9.39 -24.90 -9.00
CA SER A 386 9.07 -24.79 -10.43
C SER A 386 10.27 -24.40 -11.29
N ALA A 387 10.14 -24.63 -12.60
CA ALA A 387 10.92 -23.99 -13.64
C ALA A 387 10.21 -22.70 -14.09
N TYR A 388 10.99 -21.64 -14.36
CA TYR A 388 10.50 -20.45 -15.03
C TYR A 388 10.44 -20.79 -16.52
N SER A 389 9.25 -21.00 -17.04
CA SER A 389 9.05 -21.61 -18.35
C SER A 389 8.28 -20.72 -19.33
N MET A 390 8.45 -20.99 -20.62
CA MET A 390 7.65 -20.42 -21.71
C MET A 390 7.45 -21.48 -22.79
N ARG A 391 6.27 -21.48 -23.42
CA ARG A 391 6.04 -22.25 -24.66
C ARG A 391 6.33 -21.36 -25.86
N PHE A 392 7.11 -21.88 -26.80
CA PHE A 392 7.53 -21.16 -27.99
C PHE A 392 7.28 -22.00 -29.25
N LYS A 393 6.93 -21.34 -30.35
CA LYS A 393 6.66 -22.03 -31.62
C LYS A 393 7.97 -22.32 -32.34
N TYR A 394 8.19 -23.58 -32.69
CA TYR A 394 9.34 -24.05 -33.46
C TYR A 394 9.56 -23.22 -34.74
N ALA A 395 8.47 -22.90 -35.45
CA ALA A 395 8.51 -22.11 -36.68
C ALA A 395 9.11 -20.69 -36.53
N ASN A 396 9.35 -20.21 -35.30
CA ASN A 396 9.96 -18.91 -35.03
C ASN A 396 11.37 -19.01 -34.44
N ILE A 397 11.98 -20.21 -34.37
CA ILE A 397 13.31 -20.39 -33.77
C ILE A 397 14.38 -19.59 -34.51
N ASP A 398 14.35 -19.56 -35.85
CA ASP A 398 15.33 -18.78 -36.62
C ASP A 398 15.23 -17.28 -36.29
N LYS A 399 13.99 -16.75 -36.16
CA LYS A 399 13.77 -15.36 -35.75
C LYS A 399 14.23 -15.08 -34.32
N LEU A 400 14.09 -16.06 -33.42
CA LEU A 400 14.60 -15.94 -32.05
C LEU A 400 16.13 -15.90 -32.03
N ILE A 401 16.79 -16.74 -32.83
CA ILE A 401 18.25 -16.74 -32.98
C ILE A 401 18.72 -15.41 -33.57
N GLU A 402 18.10 -14.95 -34.66
CA GLU A 402 18.45 -13.69 -35.33
C GLU A 402 18.29 -12.47 -34.43
N SER A 403 17.22 -12.43 -33.64
CA SER A 403 16.95 -11.29 -32.74
C SER A 403 17.64 -11.38 -31.39
N GLY A 404 18.06 -12.57 -30.97
CA GLY A 404 18.64 -12.86 -29.66
C GLY A 404 17.68 -12.66 -28.47
N LYS A 405 16.39 -12.37 -28.69
CA LYS A 405 15.45 -12.03 -27.62
C LYS A 405 14.01 -12.46 -27.87
N PHE A 406 13.29 -12.72 -26.78
CA PHE A 406 11.86 -13.01 -26.81
C PHE A 406 11.08 -11.70 -26.92
N MET A 407 10.26 -11.58 -27.96
CA MET A 407 9.44 -10.40 -28.24
C MET A 407 7.98 -10.61 -27.81
N ASN A 408 7.33 -9.55 -27.36
CA ASN A 408 5.90 -9.59 -27.05
C ASN A 408 5.03 -9.31 -28.29
N GLN A 409 3.71 -9.49 -28.16
CA GLN A 409 2.77 -9.31 -29.28
C GLN A 409 2.73 -7.88 -29.86
N PHE A 410 3.13 -6.87 -29.10
CA PHE A 410 3.16 -5.49 -29.60
C PHE A 410 4.38 -5.25 -30.50
N GLU A 411 5.46 -5.99 -30.27
CA GLU A 411 6.66 -6.02 -31.12
C GLU A 411 6.41 -6.87 -32.38
N THR A 412 5.90 -8.09 -32.22
CA THR A 412 5.75 -9.04 -33.34
C THR A 412 4.47 -8.87 -34.15
N GLY A 413 3.43 -8.27 -33.59
CA GLY A 413 2.09 -8.26 -34.17
C GLY A 413 1.41 -9.64 -34.17
N THR A 414 1.95 -10.63 -33.44
CA THR A 414 1.44 -12.00 -33.39
C THR A 414 1.27 -12.49 -31.95
N SER A 415 0.40 -13.47 -31.73
CA SER A 415 0.18 -14.07 -30.41
C SER A 415 -0.24 -15.53 -30.55
N GLY A 416 0.27 -16.41 -29.67
CA GLY A 416 -0.21 -17.78 -29.54
C GLY A 416 -1.56 -17.89 -28.80
N GLY A 417 -1.96 -16.84 -28.07
CA GLY A 417 -3.30 -16.66 -27.50
C GLY A 417 -4.05 -15.50 -28.16
N THR A 418 -4.91 -14.82 -27.41
CA THR A 418 -5.69 -13.67 -27.93
C THR A 418 -4.80 -12.51 -28.39
N LEU A 419 -4.81 -12.24 -29.70
CA LEU A 419 -4.19 -11.06 -30.32
C LEU A 419 -5.17 -9.87 -30.26
N ASN A 420 -5.15 -9.14 -29.16
CA ASN A 420 -6.00 -7.95 -28.99
C ASN A 420 -5.26 -6.87 -28.20
N ALA A 421 -4.71 -5.90 -28.93
CA ALA A 421 -3.89 -4.84 -28.37
C ALA A 421 -4.64 -3.98 -27.34
N LYS A 422 -5.95 -3.76 -27.51
CA LYS A 422 -6.77 -2.98 -26.57
C LYS A 422 -6.91 -3.72 -25.23
N TYR A 423 -7.31 -4.99 -25.29
CA TYR A 423 -7.50 -5.81 -24.09
C TYR A 423 -6.18 -6.03 -23.35
N ARG A 424 -5.09 -6.21 -24.09
CA ARG A 424 -3.76 -6.36 -23.49
C ARG A 424 -3.29 -5.11 -22.78
N ARG A 425 -3.44 -3.92 -23.38
CA ARG A 425 -3.15 -2.65 -22.69
C ARG A 425 -3.98 -2.47 -21.42
N GLN A 426 -5.26 -2.85 -21.47
CA GLN A 426 -6.13 -2.81 -20.30
C GLN A 426 -5.68 -3.77 -19.20
N ALA A 427 -5.34 -5.01 -19.57
CA ALA A 427 -4.80 -6.01 -18.65
C ALA A 427 -3.49 -5.54 -18.02
N THR A 428 -2.51 -5.09 -18.81
CA THR A 428 -1.23 -4.54 -18.33
C THR A 428 -1.48 -3.39 -17.34
N LYS A 429 -2.41 -2.48 -17.64
CA LYS A 429 -2.75 -1.37 -16.72
C LYS A 429 -3.33 -1.88 -15.40
N GLN A 430 -4.20 -2.88 -15.43
CA GLN A 430 -4.76 -3.48 -14.22
C GLN A 430 -3.70 -4.22 -13.41
N LEU A 431 -2.89 -5.07 -14.05
CA LEU A 431 -1.90 -5.92 -13.40
C LEU A 431 -0.80 -5.11 -12.72
N PHE A 432 -0.33 -4.04 -13.38
CA PHE A 432 0.88 -3.33 -12.99
C PHE A 432 0.68 -1.85 -12.64
N GLY A 433 -0.55 -1.31 -12.69
CA GLY A 433 -0.86 0.03 -12.18
C GLY A 433 -0.30 1.22 -12.96
N LEU A 434 -0.42 1.22 -14.30
CA LEU A 434 0.17 2.28 -15.14
C LEU A 434 -0.54 3.66 -14.97
N SER A 435 0.19 4.67 -14.49
CA SER A 435 -0.29 6.03 -14.22
C SER A 435 -0.22 6.97 -15.44
N GLY A 436 -0.84 6.59 -16.57
CA GLY A 436 -0.93 7.44 -17.77
C GLY A 436 0.36 7.58 -18.61
N LYS A 437 1.49 7.00 -18.16
CA LYS A 437 2.72 6.90 -18.97
C LYS A 437 2.54 5.89 -20.10
N ARG A 438 2.83 6.30 -21.34
CA ARG A 438 2.77 5.42 -22.52
C ARG A 438 3.96 4.46 -22.52
N LEU A 439 3.70 3.16 -22.50
CA LEU A 439 4.72 2.13 -22.68
C LEU A 439 5.15 2.03 -24.15
N LYS A 440 6.46 1.90 -24.39
CA LYS A 440 7.01 1.44 -25.67
C LYS A 440 6.62 -0.02 -25.90
N LYS A 441 6.61 -0.46 -27.16
CA LYS A 441 6.25 -1.85 -27.51
C LYS A 441 7.08 -2.87 -26.74
N SER A 442 8.39 -2.67 -26.64
CA SER A 442 9.32 -3.58 -25.92
C SER A 442 9.12 -3.59 -24.40
N GLU A 443 8.52 -2.55 -23.82
CA GLU A 443 8.28 -2.44 -22.37
C GLU A 443 7.08 -3.26 -21.91
N PHE A 444 6.26 -3.80 -22.82
CA PHE A 444 5.20 -4.73 -22.47
C PHE A 444 5.77 -6.11 -22.11
N GLU A 445 5.09 -6.74 -21.16
CA GLU A 445 5.42 -8.04 -20.62
C GLU A 445 5.34 -9.17 -21.67
N LYS A 446 6.18 -10.19 -21.50
CA LYS A 446 6.09 -11.49 -22.17
C LYS A 446 5.41 -12.48 -21.22
N TYR A 447 4.78 -13.51 -21.76
CA TYR A 447 3.99 -14.45 -20.96
C TYR A 447 4.58 -15.85 -21.02
N GLY A 448 4.65 -16.49 -19.86
CA GLY A 448 4.97 -17.90 -19.70
C GLY A 448 4.27 -18.46 -18.48
N TYR A 449 4.88 -19.41 -17.80
CA TYR A 449 4.28 -20.13 -16.69
C TYR A 449 5.34 -20.74 -15.78
N PHE A 450 4.94 -21.06 -14.56
CA PHE A 450 5.73 -21.91 -13.67
C PHE A 450 5.45 -23.38 -13.99
N GLY A 451 6.42 -24.05 -14.64
CA GLY A 451 6.32 -25.45 -15.06
C GLY A 451 7.04 -26.40 -14.11
N ASN A 452 6.85 -27.72 -14.29
CA ASN A 452 7.68 -28.70 -13.62
C ASN A 452 9.15 -28.54 -14.03
N LYS A 453 10.08 -28.75 -13.10
CA LYS A 453 11.52 -28.81 -13.41
C LYS A 453 11.84 -30.01 -14.33
N ASP A 454 11.08 -31.09 -14.20
CA ASP A 454 11.10 -32.22 -15.10
C ASP A 454 10.23 -31.93 -16.34
N ALA A 455 10.90 -31.68 -17.47
CA ALA A 455 10.24 -31.27 -18.70
C ALA A 455 9.24 -32.31 -19.23
N ILE A 456 9.41 -33.62 -18.98
CA ILE A 456 8.41 -34.61 -19.42
C ILE A 456 7.15 -34.52 -18.58
N LYS A 457 7.26 -34.27 -17.27
CA LYS A 457 6.11 -34.04 -16.40
C LYS A 457 5.38 -32.76 -16.76
N ASP A 458 6.12 -31.67 -17.02
CA ASP A 458 5.57 -30.43 -17.56
C ASP A 458 4.81 -30.73 -18.87
N TYR A 459 5.48 -31.33 -19.85
CA TYR A 459 4.89 -31.67 -21.14
C TYR A 459 3.59 -32.47 -20.98
N THR A 460 3.61 -33.53 -20.17
CA THR A 460 2.48 -34.44 -19.99
C THR A 460 1.28 -33.72 -19.37
N HIS A 461 1.51 -32.89 -18.34
CA HIS A 461 0.43 -32.12 -17.70
C HIS A 461 -0.12 -31.01 -18.61
N ASN A 462 0.78 -30.20 -19.16
CA ASN A 462 0.48 -28.97 -19.87
C ASN A 462 0.18 -29.15 -21.37
N SER A 463 0.11 -30.39 -21.86
CA SER A 463 -0.35 -30.71 -23.21
C SER A 463 -1.79 -31.25 -23.24
N THR A 464 -2.47 -31.32 -22.10
CA THR A 464 -3.88 -31.73 -21.99
C THR A 464 -4.85 -30.57 -22.28
N SER A 465 -6.09 -30.88 -22.68
CA SER A 465 -7.13 -29.89 -23.00
C SER A 465 -7.56 -29.00 -21.82
N TRP A 466 -7.36 -29.47 -20.58
CA TRP A 466 -7.77 -28.78 -19.36
C TRP A 466 -6.64 -27.94 -18.73
N GLY A 467 -5.37 -28.35 -18.86
CA GLY A 467 -4.19 -27.66 -18.28
C GLY A 467 -3.34 -26.83 -19.26
N GLY A 468 -3.68 -26.76 -20.54
CA GLY A 468 -2.64 -26.61 -21.55
C GLY A 468 -2.11 -25.21 -21.86
N VAL A 469 -0.81 -25.00 -21.63
CA VAL A 469 0.01 -23.98 -22.33
C VAL A 469 0.46 -24.45 -23.72
N GLY A 470 0.23 -25.71 -24.10
CA GLY A 470 0.67 -26.28 -25.39
C GLY A 470 0.19 -25.53 -26.63
N GLN A 471 -0.92 -24.79 -26.54
CA GLN A 471 -1.40 -23.92 -27.64
C GLN A 471 -0.40 -22.80 -28.01
N TYR A 472 0.47 -22.41 -27.07
CA TYR A 472 1.40 -21.30 -27.24
C TYR A 472 2.70 -21.73 -27.94
N GLY A 473 2.98 -23.04 -28.05
CA GLY A 473 4.19 -23.53 -28.69
C GLY A 473 4.51 -25.00 -28.45
N ASP A 474 5.27 -25.55 -29.39
CA ASP A 474 5.78 -26.93 -29.45
C ASP A 474 7.25 -27.05 -29.00
N VAL A 475 7.81 -25.98 -28.44
CA VAL A 475 9.10 -25.96 -27.74
C VAL A 475 8.88 -25.46 -26.31
N ILE A 476 9.40 -26.17 -25.32
CA ILE A 476 9.43 -25.75 -23.92
C ILE A 476 10.76 -25.03 -23.69
N ILE A 477 10.71 -23.80 -23.21
CA ILE A 477 11.87 -23.00 -22.83
C ILE A 477 11.93 -22.98 -21.32
N HIS A 478 13.06 -23.40 -20.73
CA HIS A 478 13.36 -23.15 -19.33
C HIS A 478 14.39 -22.02 -19.23
N PHE A 479 14.13 -21.05 -18.36
CA PHE A 479 15.04 -19.95 -18.08
C PHE A 479 15.91 -20.24 -16.86
N VAL A 480 17.11 -19.64 -16.84
CA VAL A 480 17.96 -19.57 -15.66
C VAL A 480 17.28 -18.67 -14.62
N LYS A 481 16.80 -19.26 -13.51
CA LYS A 481 16.03 -18.56 -12.46
C LYS A 481 16.67 -17.23 -12.05
N ASP A 482 17.98 -17.23 -11.76
CA ASP A 482 18.68 -16.04 -11.25
C ASP A 482 18.73 -14.88 -12.26
N LYS A 483 18.56 -15.16 -13.56
CA LYS A 483 18.54 -14.14 -14.63
C LYS A 483 17.16 -13.55 -14.87
N VAL A 484 16.09 -14.22 -14.44
CA VAL A 484 14.70 -13.82 -14.76
C VAL A 484 13.83 -13.56 -13.54
N ALA A 485 14.16 -14.09 -12.36
CA ALA A 485 13.33 -13.98 -11.17
C ALA A 485 13.13 -12.53 -10.70
N ASN A 486 14.14 -11.67 -10.89
CA ASN A 486 14.05 -10.25 -10.56
C ASN A 486 13.17 -9.44 -11.51
N LYS A 487 12.84 -9.99 -12.68
CA LYS A 487 12.01 -9.34 -13.69
C LYS A 487 10.74 -10.14 -13.98
N THR A 488 10.25 -10.91 -13.00
CA THR A 488 9.05 -11.75 -13.15
C THR A 488 7.99 -11.39 -12.13
N THR A 489 6.73 -11.32 -12.58
CA THR A 489 5.53 -11.34 -11.72
C THR A 489 4.66 -12.54 -12.09
N PHE A 490 3.60 -12.81 -11.35
CA PHE A 490 2.72 -13.94 -11.67
C PHE A 490 1.25 -13.75 -11.34
N THR A 491 0.42 -14.62 -11.92
CA THR A 491 -0.97 -14.82 -11.50
C THR A 491 -1.34 -16.28 -11.27
N VAL A 492 -2.22 -16.52 -10.30
CA VAL A 492 -2.84 -17.83 -10.10
C VAL A 492 -3.93 -17.97 -11.17
N ASN A 493 -3.70 -18.84 -12.17
CA ASN A 493 -4.46 -18.93 -13.43
C ASN A 493 -4.11 -17.83 -14.46
N ASN A 494 -4.71 -17.94 -15.65
CA ASN A 494 -4.56 -16.98 -16.76
C ASN A 494 -4.98 -15.56 -16.36
N SER A 495 -4.14 -14.57 -16.69
CA SER A 495 -4.34 -13.18 -16.26
C SER A 495 -5.31 -12.37 -17.13
N LEU A 496 -5.37 -12.62 -18.45
CA LEU A 496 -5.96 -11.67 -19.41
C LEU A 496 -7.42 -11.30 -19.11
N GLY A 497 -8.31 -12.29 -18.99
CA GLY A 497 -9.74 -12.07 -18.74
C GLY A 497 -10.02 -11.47 -17.34
N PRO A 498 -9.48 -12.06 -16.26
CA PRO A 498 -9.59 -11.52 -14.91
C PRO A 498 -9.05 -10.08 -14.77
N ALA A 499 -7.91 -9.77 -15.39
CA ALA A 499 -7.32 -8.43 -15.36
C ALA A 499 -8.18 -7.42 -16.13
N VAL A 500 -8.66 -7.76 -17.34
CA VAL A 500 -9.60 -6.90 -18.07
C VAL A 500 -10.86 -6.61 -17.24
N SER A 501 -11.33 -7.62 -16.50
CA SER A 501 -12.48 -7.51 -15.59
C SER A 501 -12.17 -6.92 -14.21
N LYS A 502 -10.93 -6.46 -13.96
CA LYS A 502 -10.48 -5.89 -12.69
C LYS A 502 -10.73 -6.79 -11.47
N LYS A 503 -10.38 -8.07 -11.59
CA LYS A 503 -10.61 -9.11 -10.56
C LYS A 503 -9.36 -9.52 -9.79
N LEU A 504 -8.18 -9.20 -10.32
CA LEU A 504 -6.89 -9.48 -9.70
C LEU A 504 -5.86 -8.44 -10.17
N VAL A 505 -4.68 -8.46 -9.54
CA VAL A 505 -3.46 -7.80 -10.03
C VAL A 505 -2.34 -8.84 -10.11
N ALA A 506 -1.16 -8.50 -10.63
CA ALA A 506 -0.04 -9.43 -10.57
C ALA A 506 0.49 -9.55 -9.13
N ASP A 507 1.27 -10.58 -8.82
CA ASP A 507 1.97 -10.76 -7.54
C ASP A 507 3.47 -11.04 -7.76
N ASN A 508 4.27 -10.87 -6.71
CA ASN A 508 5.71 -11.06 -6.73
C ASN A 508 6.06 -12.51 -6.37
N PRO A 509 6.69 -13.30 -7.26
CA PRO A 509 7.04 -14.69 -6.98
C PRO A 509 8.11 -14.86 -5.89
N ASN A 510 8.95 -13.83 -5.67
CA ASN A 510 9.96 -13.84 -4.61
C ASN A 510 9.31 -13.66 -3.22
N ARG A 511 8.14 -13.03 -3.17
CA ARG A 511 7.37 -12.83 -1.94
C ARG A 511 5.86 -12.76 -2.22
N PRO A 512 5.17 -13.91 -2.41
CA PRO A 512 3.74 -13.91 -2.70
C PRO A 512 2.90 -13.27 -1.60
N ASN A 513 1.95 -12.42 -1.98
CA ASN A 513 1.01 -11.72 -1.09
C ASN A 513 -0.46 -12.03 -1.42
N LEU A 514 -0.73 -13.05 -2.25
CA LEU A 514 -2.06 -13.54 -2.63
C LEU A 514 -2.87 -12.58 -3.51
N VAL A 515 -2.31 -11.43 -3.89
CA VAL A 515 -2.99 -10.40 -4.70
C VAL A 515 -3.31 -10.84 -6.12
N SER A 516 -2.71 -11.95 -6.55
CA SER A 516 -2.91 -12.54 -7.87
C SER A 516 -3.97 -13.63 -7.96
N ILE A 517 -4.69 -13.87 -6.87
CA ILE A 517 -5.88 -14.71 -6.83
C ILE A 517 -7.09 -13.83 -7.22
N ASP A 518 -7.99 -14.37 -8.06
CA ASP A 518 -9.25 -13.69 -8.39
C ASP A 518 -10.05 -13.45 -7.10
N LYS A 519 -10.33 -12.19 -6.79
CA LYS A 519 -10.96 -11.78 -5.53
C LYS A 519 -12.28 -12.49 -5.22
N ARG A 520 -12.98 -13.00 -6.25
CA ARG A 520 -14.25 -13.73 -6.08
C ARG A 520 -14.06 -15.12 -5.47
N PHE A 521 -12.90 -15.71 -5.65
CA PHE A 521 -12.56 -17.06 -5.19
C PHE A 521 -11.45 -17.03 -4.13
N LEU A 522 -11.16 -15.86 -3.55
CA LEU A 522 -10.02 -15.66 -2.66
C LEU A 522 -10.05 -16.62 -1.46
N LYS A 523 -11.17 -16.68 -0.75
CA LYS A 523 -11.31 -17.51 0.45
C LYS A 523 -11.21 -19.00 0.13
N GLU A 524 -11.95 -19.45 -0.87
CA GLU A 524 -11.92 -20.84 -1.37
C GLU A 524 -10.51 -21.26 -1.78
N THR A 525 -9.81 -20.42 -2.56
CA THR A 525 -8.44 -20.70 -2.99
C THR A 525 -7.49 -20.77 -1.81
N VAL A 526 -7.63 -19.89 -0.80
CA VAL A 526 -6.82 -19.88 0.42
C VAL A 526 -7.06 -21.12 1.27
N ASP A 527 -8.30 -21.57 1.41
CA ASP A 527 -8.61 -22.79 2.14
C ASP A 527 -8.04 -24.04 1.45
N LEU A 528 -8.10 -24.08 0.12
CA LEU A 528 -7.45 -25.13 -0.68
C LEU A 528 -5.92 -25.10 -0.55
N LEU A 529 -5.30 -23.91 -0.53
CA LEU A 529 -3.85 -23.77 -0.31
C LEU A 529 -3.42 -24.26 1.09
N LYS A 530 -4.24 -24.05 2.11
CA LYS A 530 -3.95 -24.47 3.50
C LYS A 530 -4.10 -25.98 3.70
N THR A 531 -5.11 -26.57 3.08
CA THR A 531 -5.49 -27.97 3.31
C THR A 531 -4.90 -28.93 2.28
N GLY A 532 -4.59 -28.43 1.09
CA GLY A 532 -4.04 -29.21 -0.01
C GLY A 532 -2.60 -29.62 0.23
N LYS A 533 -2.27 -30.87 -0.15
CA LYS A 533 -0.88 -31.30 -0.30
C LYS A 533 -0.35 -30.78 -1.64
N ILE A 534 0.23 -29.58 -1.60
CA ILE A 534 0.69 -28.88 -2.81
C ILE A 534 2.19 -28.61 -2.70
N GLU A 535 2.99 -29.26 -3.56
CA GLU A 535 4.44 -29.06 -3.63
C GLU A 535 4.93 -28.68 -5.03
N THR A 536 4.15 -29.01 -6.06
CA THR A 536 4.48 -28.80 -7.47
C THR A 536 3.45 -27.91 -8.17
N PRO A 537 3.81 -27.27 -9.30
CA PRO A 537 2.86 -26.49 -10.09
C PRO A 537 1.66 -27.31 -10.59
N GLU A 538 1.86 -28.59 -10.91
CA GLU A 538 0.81 -29.48 -11.40
C GLU A 538 -0.20 -29.82 -10.30
N GLU A 539 0.27 -30.06 -9.08
CA GLU A 539 -0.60 -30.25 -7.91
C GLU A 539 -1.35 -28.96 -7.59
N ALA A 540 -0.69 -27.80 -7.66
CA ALA A 540 -1.34 -26.51 -7.45
C ALA A 540 -2.44 -26.29 -8.49
N SER A 541 -2.15 -26.55 -9.76
CA SER A 541 -3.10 -26.47 -10.86
C SER A 541 -4.35 -27.33 -10.59
N LYS A 542 -4.14 -28.61 -10.22
CA LYS A 542 -5.20 -29.57 -9.93
C LYS A 542 -6.03 -29.19 -8.69
N VAL A 543 -5.36 -28.90 -7.57
CA VAL A 543 -6.03 -28.63 -6.27
C VAL A 543 -6.81 -27.33 -6.33
N LEU A 544 -6.27 -26.30 -6.97
CA LEU A 544 -6.92 -24.98 -7.06
C LEU A 544 -7.94 -24.90 -8.21
N GLY A 545 -8.06 -25.95 -9.04
CA GLY A 545 -8.95 -25.94 -10.20
C GLY A 545 -8.59 -24.88 -11.25
N VAL A 546 -7.31 -24.55 -11.38
CA VAL A 546 -6.80 -23.54 -12.32
C VAL A 546 -6.05 -24.20 -13.48
N ARG A 547 -5.76 -23.46 -14.56
CA ARG A 547 -5.07 -24.06 -15.71
C ARG A 547 -3.57 -24.24 -15.47
N TYR A 548 -2.94 -23.19 -14.94
CA TYR A 548 -1.51 -23.11 -14.64
C TYR A 548 -1.25 -21.84 -13.80
N LEU A 549 -0.05 -21.72 -13.23
CA LEU A 549 0.42 -20.46 -12.64
C LEU A 549 1.13 -19.65 -13.73
N GLU A 550 0.53 -18.54 -14.16
CA GLU A 550 1.02 -17.73 -15.28
C GLU A 550 2.16 -16.82 -14.80
N ALA A 551 3.27 -16.81 -15.52
CA ALA A 551 4.38 -15.90 -15.29
C ALA A 551 4.34 -14.74 -16.31
N GLN A 552 4.60 -13.53 -15.86
CA GLN A 552 4.80 -12.35 -16.71
C GLN A 552 6.24 -11.85 -16.57
N TYR A 553 6.99 -11.91 -17.67
CA TYR A 553 8.38 -11.47 -17.73
C TYR A 553 8.48 -10.04 -18.25
N HIS A 554 9.23 -9.21 -17.54
CA HIS A 554 9.37 -7.78 -17.78
C HIS A 554 10.72 -7.44 -18.40
N GLY A 555 10.77 -6.34 -19.16
CA GLY A 555 12.00 -5.91 -19.83
C GLY A 555 12.41 -6.84 -20.97
N ASP A 556 13.72 -6.89 -21.24
CA ASP A 556 14.30 -7.79 -22.24
C ASP A 556 14.49 -9.18 -21.61
N VAL A 557 14.00 -10.21 -22.32
CA VAL A 557 14.26 -11.62 -22.02
C VAL A 557 15.04 -12.16 -23.19
N ASN A 558 16.28 -12.55 -22.94
CA ASN A 558 17.24 -12.86 -24.00
C ASN A 558 17.45 -14.35 -24.15
N LEU A 559 18.01 -14.75 -25.29
CA LEU A 559 18.40 -16.13 -25.53
C LEU A 559 19.48 -16.60 -24.54
N SER A 560 20.34 -15.69 -24.08
CA SER A 560 21.31 -15.92 -23.00
C SER A 560 20.68 -16.12 -21.61
N ASP A 561 19.39 -15.85 -21.44
CA ASP A 561 18.65 -16.12 -20.20
C ASP A 561 18.14 -17.58 -20.14
N VAL A 562 18.21 -18.32 -21.25
CA VAL A 562 17.70 -19.69 -21.40
C VAL A 562 18.70 -20.71 -20.84
N SER A 563 18.22 -21.66 -20.03
CA SER A 563 19.02 -22.80 -19.57
C SER A 563 18.88 -24.00 -20.48
N SER A 564 17.66 -24.28 -20.94
CA SER A 564 17.37 -25.43 -21.77
C SER A 564 16.14 -25.24 -22.66
N MET A 565 16.14 -25.94 -23.79
CA MET A 565 15.03 -25.99 -24.74
C MET A 565 14.67 -27.44 -25.04
N TYR A 566 13.39 -27.76 -24.92
CA TYR A 566 12.84 -29.11 -25.13
C TYR A 566 11.90 -29.09 -26.33
N PHE A 567 12.31 -29.74 -27.40
CA PHE A 567 11.59 -29.83 -28.66
C PHE A 567 10.61 -30.99 -28.63
N THR A 568 9.32 -30.69 -28.70
CA THR A 568 8.26 -31.67 -28.41
C THR A 568 7.67 -32.35 -29.65
N LYS A 569 7.88 -31.74 -30.82
CA LYS A 569 7.33 -32.21 -32.11
C LYS A 569 8.37 -32.25 -33.23
N ASN A 570 9.14 -31.18 -33.37
CA ASN A 570 10.08 -30.99 -34.47
C ASN A 570 11.51 -30.94 -33.93
N GLU A 571 12.40 -31.72 -34.52
CA GLU A 571 13.83 -31.68 -34.18
C GLU A 571 14.50 -30.43 -34.81
N PRO A 572 15.36 -29.71 -34.07
CA PRO A 572 16.07 -28.55 -34.62
C PRO A 572 17.11 -28.96 -35.67
N SER A 573 17.28 -28.13 -36.69
CA SER A 573 18.33 -28.34 -37.70
C SER A 573 19.74 -28.20 -37.11
N LYS A 574 20.76 -28.78 -37.76
CA LYS A 574 22.18 -28.63 -37.34
C LYS A 574 22.60 -27.18 -37.14
N LYS A 575 22.15 -26.27 -38.01
CA LYS A 575 22.45 -24.83 -37.91
C LYS A 575 21.81 -24.21 -36.66
N GLN A 576 20.56 -24.57 -36.36
CA GLN A 576 19.86 -24.09 -35.16
C GLN A 576 20.53 -24.65 -33.90
N ILE A 577 20.90 -25.94 -33.89
CA ILE A 577 21.62 -26.58 -32.79
C ILE A 577 22.91 -25.83 -32.49
N GLN A 578 23.75 -25.61 -33.51
CA GLN A 578 25.01 -24.88 -33.37
C GLN A 578 24.77 -23.47 -32.81
N SER A 579 23.84 -22.71 -33.41
CA SER A 579 23.56 -21.32 -33.00
C SER A 579 23.04 -21.23 -31.57
N LEU A 580 22.13 -22.13 -31.15
CA LEU A 580 21.58 -22.13 -29.80
C LEU A 580 22.62 -22.56 -28.75
N LYS A 581 23.54 -23.47 -29.11
CA LYS A 581 24.64 -23.90 -28.23
C LYS A 581 25.67 -22.81 -27.98
N GLU A 582 25.87 -21.89 -28.92
CA GLU A 582 26.72 -20.70 -28.70
C GLU A 582 26.21 -19.81 -27.55
N PHE A 583 24.91 -19.87 -27.22
CA PHE A 583 24.33 -19.20 -26.06
C PHE A 583 24.41 -20.04 -24.76
N GLY A 584 25.01 -21.24 -24.81
CA GLY A 584 25.13 -22.15 -23.66
C GLY A 584 23.83 -22.90 -23.33
N ILE A 585 22.93 -23.05 -24.30
CA ILE A 585 21.61 -23.67 -24.08
C ILE A 585 21.70 -25.18 -24.25
N ASN A 586 21.20 -25.93 -23.25
CA ASN A 586 21.03 -27.37 -23.38
C ASN A 586 19.79 -27.70 -24.22
N LEU A 587 19.97 -28.49 -25.28
CA LEU A 587 18.89 -28.82 -26.22
C LEU A 587 18.46 -30.27 -26.04
N TYR A 588 17.16 -30.52 -26.09
CA TYR A 588 16.58 -31.84 -25.92
C TYR A 588 15.48 -32.08 -26.93
N VAL A 589 15.36 -33.30 -27.43
CA VAL A 589 14.23 -33.74 -28.28
C VAL A 589 13.41 -34.80 -27.56
N LYS A 590 12.10 -34.79 -27.78
CA LYS A 590 11.21 -35.79 -27.20
C LYS A 590 11.32 -37.10 -27.98
N GLU A 591 11.67 -38.18 -27.29
CA GLU A 591 11.68 -39.54 -27.82
C GLU A 591 10.82 -40.44 -26.93
N GLY A 592 9.68 -40.91 -27.43
CA GLY A 592 8.73 -41.67 -26.61
C GLY A 592 8.33 -40.88 -25.36
N ASP A 593 8.51 -41.45 -24.18
CA ASP A 593 8.13 -40.84 -22.88
C ASP A 593 9.31 -40.18 -22.15
N GLN A 594 10.32 -39.72 -22.88
CA GLN A 594 11.46 -39.01 -22.31
C GLN A 594 11.98 -37.90 -23.22
N PHE A 595 12.83 -37.04 -22.66
CA PHE A 595 13.59 -36.05 -23.41
C PHE A 595 15.06 -36.47 -23.44
N VAL A 596 15.60 -36.63 -24.64
CA VAL A 596 16.99 -37.02 -24.88
C VAL A 596 17.77 -35.77 -25.25
N GLN A 597 18.96 -35.62 -24.67
CA GLN A 597 19.83 -34.47 -24.94
C GLN A 597 20.43 -34.58 -26.33
N ILE A 598 20.43 -33.46 -27.07
CA ILE A 598 21.05 -33.35 -28.38
C ILE A 598 22.54 -33.00 -28.18
N GLU A 599 23.43 -33.88 -28.65
CA GLU A 599 24.90 -33.75 -28.53
C GLU A 599 25.52 -32.63 -29.36
#